data_AF-A0A2V6WNF1-F1
#
_entry.id   AF-A0A2V6WNF1-F1
#
_cell.length_a   1.000
_cell.length_b   1.000
_cell.length_c   1.000
_cell.angle_alpha   90.00
_cell.angle_beta   90.00
_cell.angle_gamma   90.00
#
_symmetry.space_group_name_H-M   'P 1'
#
loop_
_entity.id
_entity.type
_entity.pdbx_description
1 polymer ?
#
loop_
_entity_poly.entity_id
_entity_poly.type
_entity_poly.pdbx_seq_one_letter_code
_entity_poly.pdbx_strand_id
1 'polypeptide(L)' 'RAHEWATREQTLRSYELFARYVMPRFQGSLDTIRGSNDWARGNRKTIFGPNVEAIRRAYTDAGREAPAEFRQRTSGAREE' A
#
# COMPACT_ATOMS: atom_id res chain seq x y z
N ARG A 1 11.15 -36.73 6.21
CA ARG A 1 11.99 -36.51 7.41
C ARG A 1 12.89 -35.33 7.13
N ALA A 2 12.73 -34.20 7.84
CA ALA A 2 13.68 -33.11 7.75
C ALA A 2 15.00 -33.61 8.36
N HIS A 3 16.06 -33.65 7.56
CA HIS A 3 17.39 -33.91 8.06
C HIS A 3 17.79 -32.68 8.86
N GLU A 4 18.08 -32.82 10.15
CA GLU A 4 18.75 -31.74 10.90
C GLU A 4 20.14 -31.61 10.28
N TRP A 5 20.28 -30.64 9.38
CA TRP A 5 21.48 -30.36 8.59
C TRP A 5 22.55 -29.61 9.39
N ALA A 6 22.21 -29.20 10.61
CA ALA A 6 23.06 -28.47 11.52
C ALA A 6 22.80 -28.94 12.96
N THR A 7 23.85 -29.00 13.78
CA THR A 7 23.69 -29.21 15.23
C THR A 7 23.05 -27.98 15.86
N ARG A 8 22.52 -28.13 17.09
CA ARG A 8 21.93 -27.02 17.84
C ARG A 8 22.87 -25.82 17.95
N GLU A 9 24.16 -26.07 18.20
CA GLU A 9 25.20 -25.04 18.32
C GLU A 9 25.37 -24.28 17.00
N GLN A 10 25.36 -25.00 15.88
CA GLN A 10 25.47 -24.39 14.55
C GLN A 10 24.24 -23.55 14.21
N THR A 11 23.04 -24.01 14.57
CA THR A 11 21.80 -23.23 14.41
C THR A 11 21.83 -21.96 15.24
N LEU A 12 22.23 -22.03 16.52
CA LEU A 12 22.33 -20.85 17.37
C LEU A 12 23.38 -19.86 16.86
N ARG A 13 24.53 -20.35 16.39
CA ARG A 13 25.54 -19.51 15.74
C ARG A 13 24.99 -18.83 14.48
N SER A 14 24.17 -19.51 13.67
CA SER A 14 23.51 -18.91 12.52
C SER A 14 22.58 -17.76 12.91
N TYR A 15 21.75 -17.96 13.95
CA TYR A 15 20.88 -16.90 14.47
C TYR A 15 21.66 -15.72 15.04
N GLU A 16 22.78 -15.97 15.73
CA GLU A 16 23.65 -14.90 16.21
C GLU A 16 24.23 -14.07 15.06
N LEU A 17 24.75 -14.73 14.01
CA LEU A 17 25.28 -14.04 12.83
C LEU A 17 24.18 -13.22 12.13
N PHE A 18 22.98 -13.80 11.99
CA PHE A 18 21.83 -13.11 11.42
C PHE A 18 21.43 -11.88 12.24
N ALA A 19 21.38 -12.01 13.57
CA ALA A 19 21.06 -10.91 14.48
C ALA A 19 22.12 -9.81 14.46
N ARG A 20 23.42 -10.14 14.35
CA ARG A 20 24.52 -9.17 14.33
C ARG A 20 24.65 -8.45 12.99
N TYR A 21 24.49 -9.16 11.87
CA TYR A 21 24.88 -8.65 10.55
C TYR A 21 23.71 -8.36 9.61
N VAL A 22 22.56 -9.02 9.78
CA VAL A 22 21.39 -8.84 8.91
C VAL A 22 20.36 -7.92 9.57
N MET A 23 19.88 -8.29 10.76
CA MET A 23 18.77 -7.59 11.42
C MET A 23 18.93 -6.07 11.58
N PRO A 24 20.13 -5.51 11.88
CA PRO A 24 20.28 -4.06 12.02
C PRO A 24 19.95 -3.29 10.74
N ARG A 25 20.12 -3.91 9.56
CA ARG A 25 19.84 -3.28 8.26
C ARG A 25 18.35 -3.23 7.93
N PHE A 26 17.52 -4.00 8.60
CA PHE A 26 16.08 -4.10 8.35
C PHE A 26 15.21 -3.47 9.44
N GLN A 27 15.82 -2.90 10.49
CA GLN A 27 15.09 -2.15 11.51
C GLN A 27 14.35 -0.97 10.88
N GLY A 28 13.07 -0.80 11.23
CA GLY A 28 12.21 0.27 10.70
C GLY A 28 11.82 0.14 9.22
N SER A 29 12.21 -0.94 8.53
CA SER A 29 11.95 -1.10 7.08
C SER A 29 10.46 -1.07 6.70
N LEU A 30 9.56 -1.37 7.64
CA LEU A 30 8.11 -1.35 7.42
C LEU A 30 7.45 -0.03 7.77
N ASP A 31 8.14 0.90 8.44
CA ASP A 31 7.52 2.12 8.97
C ASP A 31 6.99 3.01 7.84
N THR A 32 7.79 3.20 6.78
CA THR A 32 7.38 3.96 5.59
C THR A 32 6.23 3.29 4.84
N ILE A 33 6.24 1.95 4.73
CA ILE A 33 5.20 1.20 4.01
C ILE A 33 3.87 1.32 4.76
N ARG A 34 3.90 1.13 6.08
CA ARG A 34 2.73 1.29 6.96
C ARG A 34 2.22 2.73 6.92
N GLY A 35 3.10 3.70 7.10
CA GLY A 35 2.74 5.12 7.05
C GLY A 35 2.12 5.54 5.72
N SER A 36 2.64 5.04 4.59
CA SER A 36 2.06 5.27 3.26
C SER A 36 0.66 4.66 3.14
N ASN A 37 0.46 3.43 3.63
CA ASN A 37 -0.84 2.78 3.62
C ASN A 37 -1.87 3.54 4.46
N ASP A 38 -1.49 3.91 5.69
CA ASP A 38 -2.35 4.66 6.62
C ASP A 38 -2.72 6.02 6.04
N TRP A 39 -1.74 6.73 5.45
CA TRP A 39 -1.98 8.00 4.80
C TRP A 39 -2.92 7.85 3.60
N ALA A 40 -2.68 6.89 2.70
CA ALA A 40 -3.54 6.68 1.52
C ALA A 40 -4.96 6.28 1.91
N ARG A 41 -5.10 5.42 2.94
CA ARG A 41 -6.40 5.03 3.50
C ARG A 41 -7.14 6.24 4.09
N GLY A 42 -6.46 7.05 4.91
CA GLY A 42 -7.04 8.23 5.55
C GLY A 42 -7.39 9.35 4.55
N ASN A 43 -6.61 9.49 3.48
CA ASN A 43 -6.75 10.58 2.51
C ASN A 43 -7.52 10.16 1.24
N ARG A 44 -8.12 8.96 1.18
CA ARG A 44 -8.77 8.45 -0.04
C ARG A 44 -9.79 9.43 -0.62
N LYS A 45 -10.57 10.11 0.24
CA LYS A 45 -11.60 11.08 -0.17
C LYS A 45 -10.97 12.30 -0.85
N THR A 46 -9.82 12.76 -0.37
CA THR A 46 -9.08 13.89 -0.93
C THR A 46 -8.34 13.50 -2.21
N ILE A 47 -7.78 12.29 -2.27
CA ILE A 47 -7.05 11.78 -3.45
C ILE A 47 -8.00 11.60 -4.64
N PHE A 48 -9.18 11.02 -4.41
CA PHE A 48 -10.13 10.70 -5.48
C PHE A 48 -11.26 11.74 -5.64
N GLY A 49 -11.39 12.70 -4.71
CA GLY A 49 -12.39 13.76 -4.78
C GLY A 49 -12.32 14.63 -6.05
N PRO A 50 -11.13 15.09 -6.47
CA PRO A 50 -10.96 15.89 -7.68
C PRO A 50 -11.24 15.13 -8.99
N ASN A 51 -11.24 13.79 -8.99
CA ASN A 51 -11.42 13.01 -10.21
C ASN A 51 -12.80 13.21 -10.84
N VAL A 52 -13.83 13.42 -10.02
CA VAL A 52 -15.19 13.66 -10.54
C VAL A 52 -15.23 14.95 -11.35
N GLU A 53 -14.63 16.02 -10.82
CA GLU A 53 -14.63 17.32 -11.48
C GLU A 53 -13.67 17.35 -12.68
N ALA A 54 -12.51 16.70 -12.59
CA ALA A 54 -11.59 16.56 -13.71
C ALA A 54 -12.24 15.85 -14.90
N ILE A 55 -13.00 14.78 -14.65
CA ILE A 55 -13.68 14.05 -15.72
C ILE A 55 -14.88 14.83 -16.24
N ARG A 56 -15.66 15.49 -15.38
CA ARG A 56 -16.73 16.42 -15.80
C ARG A 56 -16.20 17.51 -16.73
N ARG A 57 -15.04 18.08 -16.39
CA ARG A 57 -14.34 19.07 -17.21
C ARG A 57 -13.91 18.48 -18.55
N ALA A 58 -13.33 17.29 -18.57
CA ALA A 58 -12.96 16.62 -19.82
C ALA A 58 -14.15 16.37 -20.77
N TYR A 59 -15.33 16.03 -20.24
CA TYR A 59 -16.56 15.94 -21.05
C TYR A 59 -16.96 17.31 -21.61
N THR A 60 -16.94 18.34 -20.76
CA THR A 60 -17.29 19.72 -21.14
C THR A 60 -16.35 20.24 -22.23
N ASP A 61 -15.04 20.04 -22.07
CA ASP A 61 -14.01 20.44 -23.04
C ASP A 61 -14.16 19.68 -24.38
N ALA A 62 -14.69 18.45 -24.36
CA ALA A 62 -15.00 17.66 -25.54
C ALA A 62 -16.37 18.00 -26.18
N GLY A 63 -17.08 19.02 -25.68
CA GLY A 63 -18.40 19.44 -26.18
C GLY A 63 -19.51 18.42 -25.93
N ARG A 64 -19.34 17.53 -24.94
CA ARG A 64 -20.26 16.44 -24.60
C ARG A 64 -20.76 16.62 -23.17
N GLU A 65 -22.04 16.37 -22.91
CA GLU A 65 -22.52 16.35 -21.53
C GLU A 65 -22.04 15.09 -20.79
N ALA A 66 -21.65 15.26 -19.53
CA ALA A 66 -21.24 14.14 -18.68
C ALA A 66 -22.48 13.28 -18.31
N PRO A 67 -22.44 11.95 -18.48
CA PRO A 67 -23.57 11.08 -18.13
C PRO A 67 -23.97 11.14 -16.65
N ALA A 68 -25.28 11.09 -16.34
CA ALA A 68 -25.79 11.20 -14.97
C ALA A 68 -25.31 10.09 -14.01
N GLU A 69 -25.03 8.89 -14.53
CA GLU A 69 -24.56 7.72 -13.76
C GLU A 69 -23.09 7.83 -13.29
N PHE A 70 -22.37 8.86 -13.75
CA PHE A 70 -20.92 8.97 -13.54
C PHE A 70 -20.50 9.16 -12.07
N ARG A 71 -21.39 9.71 -11.23
CA ARG A 71 -21.17 9.88 -9.79
C ARG A 71 -21.01 8.55 -9.03
N GLN A 72 -21.59 7.45 -9.53
CA GLN A 72 -21.53 6.14 -8.84
C GLN A 72 -20.18 5.43 -9.03
N ARG A 73 -19.52 5.57 -10.19
CA ARG A 73 -18.28 4.85 -10.54
C ARG A 73 -16.99 5.51 -10.03
N THR A 74 -17.04 6.80 -9.77
CA THR A 74 -15.88 7.60 -9.33
C THR A 74 -15.73 7.67 -7.82
N SER A 75 -16.75 7.22 -7.10
CA SER A 75 -16.63 7.07 -5.67
C SER A 75 -15.74 5.86 -5.39
N GLY A 76 -14.61 6.09 -4.73
CA GLY A 76 -14.01 5.06 -3.91
C GLY A 76 -14.92 4.66 -2.73
N ALA A 77 -16.24 4.86 -2.81
CA ALA A 77 -17.21 4.80 -1.72
C ALA A 77 -18.05 3.51 -1.77
N ARG A 78 -17.39 2.36 -1.86
CA ARG A 78 -17.93 1.20 -1.15
C ARG A 78 -17.23 1.16 0.21
N GLU A 79 -17.91 1.76 1.19
CA GLU A 79 -17.81 1.29 2.57
C GLU A 79 -18.95 0.29 2.71
N GLU A 80 -18.58 -0.98 2.74
CA GLU A 80 -19.30 -2.02 3.47
C GLU A 80 -18.25 -2.76 4.29
#